data_AF-A0A4D4MGJ4-F1
#
_entry.id   AF-A0A4D4MGJ4-F1
#
_cell.length_a   1.000
_cell.length_b   1.000
_cell.length_c   1.000
_cell.angle_alpha   90.00
_cell.angle_beta   90.00
_cell.angle_gamma   90.00
#
_symmetry.space_group_name_H-M   'P 1'
#
loop_
_entity.id
_entity.type
_entity.pdbx_description
1 polymer ?
#
loop_
_entity_poly.entity_id
_entity_poly.type
_entity_poly.pdbx_seq_one_letter_code
_entity_poly.pdbx_strand_id
1 'polypeptide(L)'
;MGGLAETITGLLNRRQLSTTYVPVFAFLVAVAAVIASGLGWSEAVRAWRALDPGGKVLVPVVVVAVTMLLGQFLQAGRLGLVRLLEGYWDGLPRGRSLAARCRAHHKALYESAGEQDMRRWEYPKSARHLMPTTLGNVLRGAERHSMDRYGLDGVSAWWRLYPTLPDGYRQLLAEATADLEAMVAVSVLGALYVPVAGTLAICLLPWDGAVACVLGGGAAAWAAYQGAVGAARAYGQLYRAAFDVHRWNLLDAMGLTRPTGYGAERDQWRALNRLWVLGAVDTDATQDLGYPDSPGGQPEPAPRAPARPVPASVPDTVAPLRLGRRAAVALLVLAALAAVLAATRPDPPPVCRTRTTLSAYHQLTSTDLRGPDCDALVGRYVLRPMAADAAPASRPLGPELPKAALSGREVAVLTAASVRQFASAVDRGATVSALVVPPRGTPRSISGLIVLDVRDNGRGVVLAGPPDAMRTILTASTRDEVHLLTGAD
;
A
#
# COMPACT_ATOMS: atom_id res chain seq x y z
N MET A 1 45.68 -15.78 4.50
CA MET A 1 44.39 -15.38 5.10
C MET A 1 43.65 -14.32 4.25
N GLY A 2 43.60 -14.46 2.91
CA GLY A 2 42.93 -13.48 2.02
C GLY A 2 41.49 -13.84 1.64
N GLY A 3 41.16 -15.13 1.58
CA GLY A 3 39.87 -15.57 1.03
C GLY A 3 38.62 -15.25 1.87
N LEU A 4 38.72 -15.19 3.21
CA LEU A 4 37.57 -14.83 4.05
C LEU A 4 37.21 -13.35 3.94
N ALA A 5 38.21 -12.46 3.83
CA ALA A 5 37.97 -11.05 3.59
C ALA A 5 37.33 -10.83 2.21
N GLU A 6 37.84 -11.50 1.17
CA GLU A 6 37.26 -11.46 -0.19
C GLU A 6 35.83 -12.02 -0.26
N THR A 7 35.54 -13.08 0.51
CA THR A 7 34.19 -13.66 0.59
C THR A 7 33.23 -12.75 1.35
N ILE A 8 33.68 -12.10 2.43
CA ILE A 8 32.88 -11.12 3.20
C ILE A 8 32.67 -9.83 2.39
N THR A 9 33.67 -9.35 1.65
CA THR A 9 33.52 -8.22 0.72
C THR A 9 32.72 -8.58 -0.53
N GLY A 10 32.71 -9.84 -0.96
CA GLY A 10 31.86 -10.34 -2.03
C GLY A 10 30.39 -10.46 -1.62
N LEU A 11 30.13 -10.74 -0.34
CA LEU A 11 28.78 -10.74 0.26
C LEU A 11 28.26 -9.31 0.50
N LEU A 12 29.16 -8.36 0.81
CA LEU A 12 28.84 -6.94 0.90
C LEU A 12 28.79 -6.33 -0.50
N ASN A 13 27.62 -6.34 -1.11
CA ASN A 13 27.40 -5.68 -2.40
C ASN A 13 27.96 -4.24 -2.35
N ARG A 14 28.87 -3.87 -3.27
CA ARG A 14 29.56 -2.56 -3.31
C ARG A 14 28.58 -1.39 -3.14
N ARG A 15 27.36 -1.55 -3.66
CA ARG A 15 26.25 -0.61 -3.50
C ARG A 15 25.78 -0.44 -2.05
N GLN A 16 25.68 -1.52 -1.27
CA GLN A 16 25.26 -1.46 0.13
C GLN A 16 26.31 -0.75 0.99
N LEU A 17 27.59 -0.95 0.67
CA LEU A 17 28.70 -0.27 1.35
C LEU A 17 28.57 1.25 1.24
N SER A 18 28.43 1.79 0.02
CA SER A 18 28.37 3.24 -0.20
C SER A 18 27.05 3.86 0.25
N THR A 19 25.91 3.20 -0.01
CA THR A 19 24.59 3.79 0.25
C THR A 19 24.12 3.67 1.69
N THR A 20 24.68 2.76 2.49
CA THR A 20 24.15 2.42 3.82
C THR A 20 25.21 2.40 4.89
N TYR A 21 26.24 1.58 4.73
CA TYR A 21 27.22 1.38 5.82
C TYR A 21 28.13 2.59 6.01
N VAL A 22 28.55 3.26 4.93
CA VAL A 22 29.35 4.49 5.02
C VAL A 22 28.60 5.62 5.75
N PRO A 23 27.36 5.97 5.39
CA PRO A 23 26.58 6.96 6.15
C PRO A 23 26.40 6.61 7.64
N VAL A 24 26.11 5.34 7.95
CA VAL A 24 25.94 4.88 9.34
C VAL A 24 27.25 4.97 10.11
N PHE A 25 28.36 4.56 9.51
CA PHE A 25 29.68 4.68 10.12
C PHE A 25 30.03 6.16 10.39
N ALA A 26 29.80 7.04 9.41
CA ALA A 26 30.02 8.47 9.56
C ALA A 26 29.18 9.07 10.70
N PHE A 27 27.92 8.64 10.83
CA PHE A 27 27.06 9.01 11.96
C PHE A 27 27.65 8.57 13.31
N LEU A 28 28.12 7.33 13.43
CA LEU A 28 28.74 6.83 14.67
C LEU A 28 30.03 7.57 15.01
N VAL A 29 30.87 7.86 14.01
CA VAL A 29 32.10 8.64 14.17
C VAL A 29 31.77 10.06 14.63
N ALA A 30 30.75 10.70 14.07
CA ALA A 30 30.33 12.04 14.47
C ALA A 30 29.85 12.06 15.94
N VAL A 31 29.05 11.07 16.36
CA VAL A 31 28.62 10.94 17.77
C VAL A 31 29.81 10.69 18.69
N ALA A 32 30.74 9.82 18.30
CA ALA A 32 31.95 9.55 19.08
C ALA A 32 32.85 10.80 19.21
N ALA A 33 32.92 11.63 18.17
CA ALA A 33 33.67 12.89 18.20
C ALA A 33 33.09 13.90 19.21
N VAL A 34 31.77 13.96 19.36
CA VAL A 34 31.12 14.78 20.39
C VAL A 34 31.51 14.30 21.79
N ILE A 35 31.46 12.99 22.04
CA ILE A 35 31.86 12.41 23.32
C ILE A 35 33.34 12.69 23.62
N ALA A 36 34.23 12.47 22.64
CA ALA A 36 35.66 12.72 22.80
C ALA A 36 35.95 14.21 23.02
N SER A 37 35.22 15.11 22.37
CA SER A 37 35.39 16.56 22.55
C SER A 37 34.92 17.03 23.93
N GLY A 38 33.90 16.38 24.49
CA GLY A 38 33.41 16.69 25.84
C GLY A 38 34.25 16.11 26.98
N LEU A 39 34.79 14.90 26.80
CA LEU A 39 35.67 14.26 27.78
C LEU A 39 37.12 14.74 27.71
N GLY A 40 37.52 15.33 26.58
CA GLY A 40 38.90 15.67 26.25
C GLY A 40 39.56 14.62 25.34
N TRP A 41 40.15 15.08 24.24
CA TRP A 41 40.85 14.20 23.29
C TRP A 41 42.04 13.47 23.92
N SER A 42 42.73 14.11 24.87
CA SER A 42 43.82 13.50 25.64
C SER A 42 43.34 12.31 26.47
N GLU A 43 42.20 12.45 27.14
CA GLU A 43 41.55 11.45 27.97
C GLU A 43 41.09 10.27 27.12
N ALA A 44 40.46 10.54 25.97
CA ALA A 44 40.05 9.51 25.02
C ALA A 44 41.25 8.69 24.49
N VAL A 45 42.35 9.36 24.12
CA VAL A 45 43.57 8.68 23.67
C VAL A 45 44.22 7.89 24.81
N ARG A 46 44.22 8.40 26.04
CA ARG A 46 44.71 7.66 27.21
C ARG A 46 43.86 6.41 27.47
N ALA A 47 42.53 6.52 27.41
CA ALA A 47 41.63 5.39 27.56
C ALA A 47 41.86 4.32 26.49
N TRP A 48 42.04 4.73 25.23
CA TRP A 48 42.40 3.81 24.14
C TRP A 48 43.74 3.10 24.36
N ARG A 49 44.76 3.85 24.78
CA ARG A 49 46.11 3.30 25.04
C ARG A 49 46.11 2.31 26.19
N ALA A 50 45.28 2.56 27.22
CA ALA A 50 45.13 1.72 28.40
C ALA A 50 44.43 0.37 28.13
N LEU A 51 43.77 0.20 26.97
CA LEU A 51 43.20 -1.09 26.59
C LEU A 51 44.31 -2.13 26.37
N ASP A 52 44.02 -3.36 26.81
CA ASP A 52 44.84 -4.53 26.49
C ASP A 52 44.79 -4.84 24.98
N PRO A 53 45.69 -5.69 24.45
CA PRO A 53 45.68 -6.05 23.04
C PRO A 53 44.32 -6.60 22.56
N GLY A 54 43.62 -7.34 23.42
CA GLY A 54 42.27 -7.85 23.13
C GLY A 54 41.26 -6.73 22.95
N GLY A 55 41.22 -5.75 23.88
CA GLY A 55 40.35 -4.57 23.78
C GLY A 55 40.59 -3.75 22.51
N LYS A 56 41.84 -3.57 22.09
CA LYS A 56 42.20 -2.82 20.87
C LYS A 56 41.68 -3.48 19.58
N VAL A 57 41.54 -4.80 19.56
CA VAL A 57 40.91 -5.55 18.45
C VAL A 57 39.39 -5.56 18.60
N LEU A 58 38.87 -5.70 19.82
CA LEU A 58 37.45 -5.82 20.07
C LEU A 58 36.67 -4.56 19.71
N VAL A 59 37.19 -3.37 20.03
CA VAL A 59 36.50 -2.09 19.74
C VAL A 59 36.18 -1.91 18.25
N PRO A 60 37.13 -2.00 17.30
CA PRO A 60 36.81 -1.85 15.89
C PRO A 60 35.87 -2.96 15.38
N VAL A 61 36.00 -4.20 15.88
CA VAL A 61 35.06 -5.29 15.55
C VAL A 61 33.64 -4.93 16.01
N VAL A 62 33.48 -4.40 17.22
CA VAL A 62 32.19 -3.94 17.74
C VAL A 62 31.64 -2.78 16.91
N VAL A 63 32.48 -1.79 16.53
CA VAL A 63 32.05 -0.67 15.69
C VAL A 63 31.55 -1.15 14.32
N VAL A 64 32.26 -2.09 13.69
CA VAL A 64 31.82 -2.70 12.44
C VAL A 64 30.51 -3.46 12.64
N ALA A 65 30.40 -4.28 13.69
CA ALA A 65 29.18 -5.03 13.99
C ALA A 65 27.98 -4.11 14.23
N VAL A 66 28.15 -3.02 14.99
CA VAL A 66 27.10 -2.02 15.23
C VAL A 66 26.74 -1.28 13.94
N THR A 67 27.72 -0.93 13.11
CA THR A 67 27.49 -0.30 11.81
C THR A 67 26.65 -1.22 10.90
N MET A 68 27.01 -2.50 10.83
CA MET A 68 26.27 -3.48 10.03
C MET A 68 24.85 -3.68 10.56
N LEU A 69 24.69 -3.76 11.88
CA LEU A 69 23.39 -3.92 12.53
C LEU A 69 22.47 -2.72 12.28
N LEU A 70 22.95 -1.50 12.53
CA LEU A 70 22.20 -0.27 12.28
C LEU A 70 21.91 -0.09 10.80
N GLY A 71 22.86 -0.42 9.92
CA GLY A 71 22.65 -0.45 8.48
C GLY A 71 21.52 -1.41 8.08
N GLN A 72 21.44 -2.59 8.71
CA GLN A 72 20.36 -3.54 8.45
C GLN A 72 18.99 -3.00 8.90
N PHE A 73 18.92 -2.31 10.05
CA PHE A 73 17.70 -1.64 10.47
C PHE A 73 17.28 -0.52 9.51
N LEU A 74 18.25 0.28 9.04
CA LEU A 74 18.01 1.33 8.06
C LEU A 74 17.47 0.75 6.74
N GLN A 75 18.02 -0.38 6.30
CA GLN A 75 17.57 -1.12 5.13
C GLN A 75 16.15 -1.67 5.30
N ALA A 76 15.87 -2.31 6.44
CA ALA A 76 14.54 -2.84 6.74
C ALA A 76 13.46 -1.74 6.80
N GLY A 77 13.83 -0.56 7.31
CA GLY A 77 12.94 0.61 7.42
C GLY A 77 12.87 1.49 6.16
N ARG A 78 13.64 1.21 5.11
CA ARG A 78 13.88 2.13 3.99
C ARG A 78 12.60 2.63 3.33
N LEU A 79 11.66 1.74 3.03
CA LEU A 79 10.38 2.14 2.43
C LEU A 79 9.59 3.09 3.35
N GLY A 80 9.62 2.85 4.66
CA GLY A 80 8.99 3.72 5.66
C GLY A 80 9.66 5.08 5.72
N LEU A 81 10.99 5.13 5.64
CA LEU A 81 11.77 6.37 5.64
C LEU A 81 11.54 7.22 4.39
N VAL A 82 11.51 6.59 3.21
CA VAL A 82 11.17 7.29 1.96
C VAL A 82 9.75 7.86 2.06
N ARG A 83 8.76 7.06 2.49
CA ARG A 83 7.38 7.53 2.69
C ARG A 83 7.28 8.68 3.70
N LEU A 84 8.06 8.62 4.78
CA LEU A 84 8.13 9.70 5.76
C LEU A 84 8.62 11.00 5.09
N LEU A 85 9.66 10.94 4.26
CA LEU A 85 10.18 12.11 3.54
C LEU A 85 9.29 12.54 2.37
N GLU A 86 8.49 11.64 1.78
CA GLU A 86 7.48 11.97 0.77
C GLU A 86 6.28 12.72 1.37
N GLY A 87 6.04 12.58 2.68
CA GLY A 87 4.97 13.28 3.39
C GLY A 87 3.81 12.40 3.85
N TYR A 88 3.98 11.07 3.92
CA TYR A 88 2.97 10.16 4.46
C TYR A 88 2.89 10.23 5.99
N TRP A 89 2.35 11.33 6.51
CA TRP A 89 2.35 11.65 7.94
C TRP A 89 1.04 11.29 8.65
N ASP A 90 0.18 10.46 8.07
CA ASP A 90 -1.14 10.16 8.62
C ASP A 90 -1.11 9.44 9.97
N GLY A 91 0.02 8.78 10.29
CA GLY A 91 0.27 8.12 11.57
C GLY A 91 0.97 8.98 12.63
N LEU A 92 1.41 10.20 12.30
CA LEU A 92 2.12 11.08 13.22
C LEU A 92 1.15 12.01 13.98
N PRO A 93 1.47 12.40 15.24
CA PRO A 93 0.68 13.38 15.98
C PRO A 93 0.56 14.69 15.19
N ARG A 94 -0.67 15.15 14.93
CA ARG A 94 -0.98 16.32 14.07
C ARG A 94 -0.47 16.22 12.63
N GLY A 95 0.03 15.07 12.19
CA GLY A 95 0.64 14.87 10.88
C GLY A 95 -0.33 15.13 9.73
N ARG A 96 -1.61 14.77 9.87
CA ARG A 96 -2.65 15.10 8.87
C ARG A 96 -2.84 16.60 8.66
N SER A 97 -2.85 17.38 9.74
CA SER A 97 -3.00 18.84 9.68
C SER A 97 -1.78 19.49 9.06
N LEU A 98 -0.57 19.05 9.46
CA LEU A 98 0.67 19.52 8.87
C LEU A 98 0.73 19.18 7.37
N ALA A 99 0.41 17.94 7.01
CA ALA A 99 0.35 17.48 5.63
C ALA A 99 -0.65 18.29 4.80
N ALA A 100 -1.82 18.62 5.36
CA ALA A 100 -2.81 19.46 4.69
C ALA A 100 -2.30 20.89 4.45
N ARG A 101 -1.65 21.51 5.44
CA ARG A 101 -1.03 22.84 5.31
C ARG A 101 0.06 22.85 4.24
N CYS A 102 0.96 21.87 4.28
CA CYS A 102 2.03 21.75 3.29
C CYS A 102 1.49 21.46 1.88
N ARG A 103 0.45 20.62 1.73
CA ARG A 103 -0.25 20.43 0.45
C ARG A 103 -0.88 21.71 -0.06
N ALA A 104 -1.52 22.50 0.81
CA ALA A 104 -2.10 23.79 0.43
C ALA A 104 -1.02 24.77 -0.05
N HIS A 105 0.13 24.80 0.62
CA HIS A 105 1.28 25.60 0.19
C HIS A 105 1.80 25.15 -1.19
N HIS A 106 2.00 23.85 -1.40
CA HIS A 106 2.43 23.32 -2.70
C HIS A 106 1.38 23.52 -3.80
N LYS A 107 0.09 23.48 -3.47
CA LYS A 107 -0.99 23.80 -4.39
C LYS A 107 -0.91 25.27 -4.82
N ALA A 108 -0.78 26.20 -3.88
CA ALA A 108 -0.63 27.63 -4.20
C ALA A 108 0.62 27.90 -5.06
N LEU A 109 1.75 27.25 -4.74
CA LEU A 109 2.97 27.34 -5.57
C LEU A 109 2.75 26.77 -6.98
N TYR A 110 2.03 25.65 -7.10
CA TYR A 110 1.75 25.03 -8.39
C TYR A 110 0.78 25.87 -9.24
N GLU A 111 -0.24 26.49 -8.63
CA GLU A 111 -1.20 27.36 -9.30
C GLU A 111 -0.59 28.69 -9.75
N SER A 112 0.38 29.22 -8.98
CA SER A 112 1.13 30.42 -9.33
C SER A 112 2.32 30.17 -10.28
N ALA A 113 2.68 28.91 -10.52
CA ALA A 113 3.78 28.54 -11.40
C ALA A 113 3.46 28.90 -12.85
N GLY A 114 4.32 29.71 -13.49
CA GLY A 114 4.23 30.01 -14.92
C GLY A 114 4.41 28.77 -15.81
N GLU A 115 4.12 28.88 -17.11
CA GLU A 115 4.21 27.75 -18.04
C GLU A 115 5.62 27.13 -18.13
N GLN A 116 6.66 27.95 -17.94
CA GLN A 116 8.06 27.53 -18.00
C GLN A 116 8.60 27.00 -16.67
N ASP A 117 7.82 27.03 -15.58
CA ASP A 117 8.27 26.51 -14.29
C ASP A 117 8.38 24.97 -14.36
N MET A 118 9.56 24.46 -13.99
CA MET A 118 9.86 23.03 -13.96
C MET A 118 8.84 22.22 -13.14
N ARG A 119 8.23 22.82 -12.12
CA ARG A 119 7.18 22.19 -11.29
C ARG A 119 5.99 21.72 -12.12
N ARG A 120 5.64 22.38 -13.24
CA ARG A 120 4.53 21.94 -14.11
C ARG A 120 4.77 20.58 -14.76
N TRP A 121 6.04 20.21 -14.94
CA TRP A 121 6.44 18.95 -15.56
C TRP A 121 6.72 17.87 -14.51
N GLU A 122 7.27 18.27 -13.36
CA GLU A 122 7.69 17.35 -12.32
C GLU A 122 6.55 16.92 -11.39
N TYR A 123 5.59 17.80 -11.11
CA TYR A 123 4.53 17.56 -10.14
C TYR A 123 3.33 16.84 -10.76
N PRO A 124 2.44 16.24 -9.94
CA PRO A 124 1.20 15.66 -10.42
C PRO A 124 0.30 16.74 -11.05
N LYS A 125 -0.29 16.44 -12.22
CA LYS A 125 -1.17 17.38 -12.93
C LYS A 125 -2.44 17.74 -12.15
N SER A 126 -2.97 16.78 -11.40
CA SER A 126 -4.18 16.97 -10.60
C SER A 126 -3.83 17.35 -9.16
N ALA A 127 -4.41 18.45 -8.69
CA ALA A 127 -4.22 18.95 -7.32
C ALA A 127 -4.55 17.91 -6.23
N ARG A 128 -5.45 16.94 -6.52
CA ARG A 128 -5.81 15.86 -5.60
C ARG A 128 -4.67 14.87 -5.32
N HIS A 129 -3.63 14.86 -6.16
CA HIS A 129 -2.47 14.00 -6.02
C HIS A 129 -1.23 14.75 -5.48
N LEU A 130 -1.33 16.06 -5.22
CA LEU A 130 -0.24 16.80 -4.62
C LEU A 130 0.10 16.25 -3.24
N MET A 131 1.40 16.08 -3.01
CA MET A 131 1.99 15.58 -1.78
C MET A 131 2.48 16.75 -0.91
N PRO A 132 2.65 16.54 0.41
CA PRO A 132 3.12 17.59 1.34
C PRO A 132 4.56 18.07 1.09
N THR A 133 5.37 17.34 0.34
CA THR A 133 6.80 17.61 0.19
C THR A 133 7.19 17.69 -1.27
N THR A 134 8.29 18.40 -1.58
CA THR A 134 8.88 18.42 -2.92
C THR A 134 9.26 17.02 -3.39
N LEU A 135 9.89 16.21 -2.52
CA LEU A 135 10.27 14.83 -2.84
C LEU A 135 9.04 14.00 -3.25
N GLY A 136 7.99 14.03 -2.43
CA GLY A 136 6.75 13.31 -2.71
C GLY A 136 6.06 13.80 -3.98
N ASN A 137 6.10 15.10 -4.28
CA ASN A 137 5.51 15.63 -5.51
C ASN A 137 6.27 15.17 -6.76
N VAL A 138 7.61 15.19 -6.74
CA VAL A 138 8.45 14.72 -7.86
C VAL A 138 8.21 13.23 -8.13
N LEU A 139 8.23 12.40 -7.08
CA LEU A 139 8.02 10.95 -7.21
C LEU A 139 6.58 10.63 -7.64
N ARG A 140 5.58 11.25 -7.03
CA ARG A 140 4.17 11.07 -7.43
C ARG A 140 3.93 11.51 -8.86
N GLY A 141 4.54 12.60 -9.30
CA GLY A 141 4.43 13.07 -10.68
C GLY A 141 5.00 12.07 -11.67
N ALA A 142 6.10 11.39 -11.33
CA ALA A 142 6.67 10.32 -12.14
C ALA A 142 5.73 9.12 -12.23
N GLU A 143 5.19 8.66 -11.10
CA GLU A 143 4.23 7.54 -11.05
C GLU A 143 2.95 7.80 -11.83
N ARG A 144 2.45 9.05 -11.81
CA ARG A 144 1.22 9.44 -12.50
C ARG A 144 1.38 9.66 -14.00
N HIS A 145 2.61 9.82 -14.48
CA HIS A 145 2.89 10.14 -15.89
C HIS A 145 2.24 9.16 -16.86
N SER A 146 2.42 7.86 -16.64
CA SER A 146 1.87 6.82 -17.54
C SER A 146 0.34 6.78 -17.52
N MET A 147 -0.27 7.04 -16.37
CA MET A 147 -1.72 7.06 -16.21
C MET A 147 -2.32 8.29 -16.92
N ASP A 148 -1.74 9.46 -16.68
CA ASP A 148 -2.22 10.72 -17.25
C ASP A 148 -2.05 10.78 -18.77
N ARG A 149 -1.02 10.11 -19.31
CA ARG A 149 -0.69 10.14 -20.75
C ARG A 149 -1.20 8.94 -21.54
N TYR A 150 -1.13 7.73 -21.01
CA TYR A 150 -1.47 6.50 -21.73
C TYR A 150 -2.66 5.74 -21.12
N GLY A 151 -3.18 6.16 -19.96
CA GLY A 151 -4.19 5.40 -19.23
C GLY A 151 -3.64 4.12 -18.58
N LEU A 152 -2.31 3.97 -18.52
CA LEU A 152 -1.62 2.82 -17.95
C LEU A 152 -1.22 3.12 -16.50
N ASP A 153 -1.70 2.32 -15.55
CA ASP A 153 -1.30 2.48 -14.15
C ASP A 153 0.17 2.11 -13.95
N GLY A 154 1.01 3.12 -13.69
CA GLY A 154 2.46 2.95 -13.61
C GLY A 154 2.86 2.01 -12.49
N VAL A 155 2.20 2.08 -11.34
CA VAL A 155 2.52 1.26 -10.16
C VAL A 155 2.25 -0.23 -10.43
N SER A 156 1.10 -0.56 -11.03
CA SER A 156 0.74 -1.95 -11.35
C SER A 156 1.53 -2.49 -12.55
N ALA A 157 1.76 -1.65 -13.56
CA ALA A 157 2.49 -2.03 -14.77
C ALA A 157 4.00 -2.19 -14.54
N TRP A 158 4.58 -1.47 -13.58
CA TRP A 158 6.02 -1.45 -13.32
C TRP A 158 6.63 -2.84 -13.14
N TRP A 159 5.97 -3.70 -12.36
CA TRP A 159 6.45 -5.06 -12.07
C TRP A 159 6.57 -5.96 -13.31
N ARG A 160 5.84 -5.62 -14.38
CA ARG A 160 5.84 -6.34 -15.66
C ARG A 160 6.71 -5.66 -16.71
N LEU A 161 6.79 -4.33 -16.66
CA LEU A 161 7.65 -3.54 -17.54
C LEU A 161 9.12 -3.72 -17.16
N TYR A 162 9.47 -3.71 -15.87
CA TYR A 162 10.87 -3.73 -15.43
C TYR A 162 11.69 -4.93 -15.98
N PRO A 163 11.17 -6.17 -16.04
CA PRO A 163 11.87 -7.30 -16.65
C PRO A 163 12.10 -7.16 -18.17
N THR A 164 11.30 -6.37 -18.88
CA THR A 164 11.38 -6.19 -20.35
C THR A 164 12.27 -5.01 -20.75
N LEU A 165 12.84 -4.29 -19.78
CA LEU A 165 13.77 -3.19 -20.00
C LEU A 165 15.17 -3.72 -20.38
N PRO A 166 15.89 -3.05 -21.31
CA PRO A 166 17.27 -3.39 -21.62
C PRO A 166 18.18 -3.34 -20.39
N ASP A 167 19.22 -4.18 -20.34
CA ASP A 167 20.14 -4.28 -19.21
C ASP A 167 20.80 -2.96 -18.82
N GLY A 168 21.30 -2.21 -19.81
CA GLY A 168 21.88 -0.89 -19.57
C GLY A 168 20.88 0.11 -18.97
N TYR A 169 19.61 0.02 -19.34
CA TYR A 169 18.55 0.87 -18.78
C TYR A 169 18.24 0.49 -17.32
N ARG A 170 18.22 -0.81 -17.01
CA ARG A 170 18.05 -1.30 -15.64
C ARG A 170 19.21 -0.86 -14.74
N GLN A 171 20.44 -0.81 -15.27
CA GLN A 171 21.59 -0.28 -14.55
C GLN A 171 21.44 1.20 -14.23
N LEU A 172 21.06 2.03 -15.21
CA LEU A 172 20.80 3.47 -14.98
C LEU A 172 19.73 3.71 -13.91
N LEU A 173 18.63 2.95 -13.94
CA LEU A 173 17.59 3.00 -12.90
C LEU A 173 18.14 2.56 -11.54
N ALA A 174 18.95 1.51 -11.49
CA ALA A 174 19.52 1.01 -10.26
C ALA A 174 20.49 2.01 -9.61
N GLU A 175 21.27 2.73 -10.42
CA GLU A 175 22.17 3.81 -10.00
C GLU A 175 21.38 5.01 -9.46
N ALA A 176 20.41 5.53 -10.22
CA ALA A 176 19.56 6.63 -9.76
C ALA A 176 18.80 6.29 -8.47
N THR A 177 18.37 5.03 -8.32
CA THR A 177 17.76 4.54 -7.08
C THR A 177 18.77 4.53 -5.94
N ALA A 178 20.01 4.09 -6.18
CA ALA A 178 21.07 4.08 -5.17
C ALA A 178 21.40 5.49 -4.66
N ASP A 179 21.48 6.47 -5.56
CA ASP A 179 21.74 7.87 -5.21
C ASP A 179 20.62 8.44 -4.34
N LEU A 180 19.36 8.19 -4.72
CA LEU A 180 18.21 8.57 -3.92
C LEU A 180 18.25 7.94 -2.53
N GLU A 181 18.50 6.63 -2.46
CA GLU A 181 18.58 5.88 -1.20
C GLU A 181 19.69 6.38 -0.29
N ALA A 182 20.87 6.72 -0.84
CA ALA A 182 21.98 7.26 -0.09
C ALA A 182 21.65 8.64 0.52
N MET A 183 21.05 9.53 -0.28
CA MET A 183 20.66 10.87 0.19
C MET A 183 19.56 10.81 1.25
N VAL A 184 18.59 9.90 1.10
CA VAL A 184 17.58 9.61 2.14
C VAL A 184 18.24 9.13 3.43
N ALA A 185 19.19 8.18 3.34
CA ALA A 185 19.91 7.67 4.50
C ALA A 185 20.67 8.77 5.24
N VAL A 186 21.44 9.60 4.53
CA VAL A 186 22.17 10.73 5.13
C VAL A 186 21.22 11.75 5.74
N SER A 187 20.10 12.05 5.08
CA SER A 187 19.10 13.00 5.60
C SER A 187 18.50 12.52 6.92
N VAL A 188 18.09 11.24 6.98
CA VAL A 188 17.53 10.64 8.20
C VAL A 188 18.56 10.56 9.31
N LEU A 189 19.80 10.15 9.01
CA LEU A 189 20.88 10.09 9.99
C LEU A 189 21.28 11.48 10.52
N GLY A 190 21.30 12.50 9.66
CA GLY A 190 21.50 13.89 10.06
C GLY A 190 20.37 14.40 10.97
N ALA A 191 19.12 14.07 10.64
CA ALA A 191 17.96 14.41 11.47
C ALA A 191 18.00 13.70 12.83
N LEU A 192 18.46 12.43 12.86
CA LEU A 192 18.66 11.65 14.09
C LEU A 192 19.87 12.14 14.91
N TYR A 193 20.90 12.69 14.26
CA TYR A 193 22.06 13.25 14.92
C TYR A 193 21.68 14.41 15.82
N VAL A 194 20.75 15.28 15.40
CA VAL A 194 20.32 16.44 16.18
C VAL A 194 19.87 16.08 17.61
N PRO A 195 18.88 15.19 17.85
CA PRO A 195 18.50 14.82 19.21
C PRO A 195 19.56 13.98 19.93
N VAL A 196 20.29 13.11 19.24
CA VAL A 196 21.31 12.23 19.88
C VAL A 196 22.54 13.02 20.30
N ALA A 197 23.24 13.60 19.32
CA ALA A 197 24.46 14.36 19.56
C ALA A 197 24.18 15.73 20.17
N GLY A 198 23.05 16.37 19.86
CA GLY A 198 22.65 17.63 20.50
C GLY A 198 22.44 17.47 22.00
N THR A 199 21.77 16.40 22.45
CA THR A 199 21.61 16.12 23.88
C THR A 199 22.96 15.85 24.55
N LEU A 200 23.83 15.05 23.92
CA LEU A 200 25.18 14.81 24.43
C LEU A 200 25.99 16.10 24.50
N ALA A 201 25.91 16.95 23.48
CA ALA A 201 26.65 18.20 23.43
C ALA A 201 26.15 19.21 24.47
N ILE A 202 24.84 19.26 24.75
CA ILE A 202 24.30 20.09 25.85
C ILE A 202 24.88 19.68 27.20
N CYS A 203 25.10 18.38 27.42
CA CYS A 203 25.63 17.87 28.70
C CYS A 203 27.16 17.95 28.81
N LEU A 204 27.88 17.86 27.69
CA LEU A 204 29.33 17.63 27.68
C LEU A 204 30.15 18.79 27.10
N LEU A 205 29.56 19.62 26.23
CA LEU A 205 30.24 20.72 25.55
C LEU A 205 29.72 22.08 26.06
N PRO A 206 30.48 23.17 25.85
CA PRO A 206 29.95 24.51 26.05
C PRO A 206 28.83 24.82 25.04
N TRP A 207 28.06 25.88 25.32
CA TRP A 207 26.84 26.20 24.58
C TRP A 207 27.05 26.37 23.06
N ASP A 208 28.20 26.89 22.65
CA ASP A 208 28.59 27.09 21.25
C ASP A 208 28.81 25.74 20.54
N GLY A 209 29.44 24.77 21.21
CA GLY A 209 29.60 23.40 20.72
C GLY A 209 28.27 22.66 20.57
N ALA A 210 27.34 22.86 21.51
CA ALA A 210 25.98 22.30 21.43
C ALA A 210 25.19 22.88 20.25
N VAL A 211 25.25 24.21 20.06
CA VAL A 211 24.64 24.89 18.92
C VAL A 211 25.27 24.41 17.60
N ALA A 212 26.60 24.30 17.53
CA ALA A 212 27.29 23.80 16.34
C ALA A 212 26.87 22.37 15.97
N CYS A 213 26.66 21.48 16.94
CA CYS A 213 26.18 20.12 16.69
C CYS A 213 24.75 20.10 16.12
N VAL A 214 23.84 20.88 16.72
CA VAL A 214 22.45 20.97 16.26
C VAL A 214 22.37 21.56 14.86
N LEU A 215 23.07 22.68 14.62
CA LEU A 215 23.10 23.33 13.31
C LEU A 215 23.80 22.47 12.25
N GLY A 216 24.92 21.82 12.60
CA GLY A 216 25.65 20.94 11.69
C GLY A 216 24.82 19.72 11.28
N GLY A 217 24.18 19.04 12.24
CA GLY A 217 23.27 17.93 11.97
C GLY A 217 22.06 18.35 11.14
N GLY A 218 21.43 19.47 11.49
CA GLY A 218 20.29 20.04 10.76
C GLY A 218 20.66 20.46 9.33
N ALA A 219 21.82 21.10 9.14
CA ALA A 219 22.32 21.49 7.83
C ALA A 219 22.64 20.25 6.96
N ALA A 220 23.27 19.23 7.52
CA ALA A 220 23.53 17.96 6.82
C ALA A 220 22.21 17.27 6.43
N ALA A 221 21.23 17.22 7.35
CA ALA A 221 19.92 16.64 7.09
C ALA A 221 19.18 17.35 5.95
N TRP A 222 19.20 18.69 5.98
CA TRP A 222 18.57 19.54 4.98
C TRP A 222 19.27 19.44 3.62
N ALA A 223 20.60 19.53 3.58
CA ALA A 223 21.38 19.42 2.34
C ALA A 223 21.18 18.05 1.68
N ALA A 224 21.19 16.97 2.48
CA ALA A 224 20.92 15.62 1.99
C ALA A 224 19.47 15.45 1.52
N TYR A 225 18.48 16.10 2.16
CA TYR A 225 17.12 16.12 1.64
C TYR A 225 17.04 16.81 0.26
N GLN A 226 17.74 17.92 0.06
CA GLN A 226 17.80 18.56 -1.26
C GLN A 226 18.53 17.67 -2.29
N GLY A 227 19.58 16.97 -1.87
CA GLY A 227 20.23 15.94 -2.67
C GLY A 227 19.26 14.81 -3.06
N ALA A 228 18.42 14.36 -2.13
CA ALA A 228 17.40 13.35 -2.38
C ALA A 228 16.35 13.84 -3.39
N VAL A 229 15.93 15.10 -3.31
CA VAL A 229 15.06 15.71 -4.32
C VAL A 229 15.74 15.74 -5.70
N GLY A 230 17.02 16.09 -5.76
CA GLY A 230 17.81 16.04 -7.01
C GLY A 230 17.86 14.63 -7.61
N ALA A 231 18.21 13.63 -6.80
CA ALA A 231 18.25 12.22 -7.22
C ALA A 231 16.87 11.70 -7.64
N ALA A 232 15.81 12.10 -6.93
CA ALA A 232 14.44 11.73 -7.27
C ALA A 232 13.99 12.30 -8.63
N ARG A 233 14.48 13.47 -9.05
CA ARG A 233 14.22 14.00 -10.39
C ARG A 233 14.86 13.15 -11.47
N ALA A 234 16.14 12.79 -11.30
CA ALA A 234 16.84 11.92 -12.24
C ALA A 234 16.15 10.54 -12.34
N TYR A 235 15.86 9.92 -11.20
CA TYR A 235 15.06 8.69 -11.14
C TYR A 235 13.70 8.85 -11.83
N GLY A 236 12.99 9.94 -11.53
CA GLY A 236 11.67 10.21 -12.09
C GLY A 236 11.70 10.44 -13.60
N GLN A 237 12.75 11.01 -14.18
CA GLN A 237 12.91 11.15 -15.62
C GLN A 237 13.13 9.78 -16.29
N LEU A 238 13.99 8.94 -15.72
CA LEU A 238 14.18 7.56 -16.17
C LEU A 238 12.89 6.73 -16.02
N TYR A 239 12.12 6.94 -14.96
CA TYR A 239 10.85 6.25 -14.79
C TYR A 239 9.84 6.65 -15.90
N ARG A 240 9.72 7.95 -16.20
CA ARG A 240 8.85 8.45 -17.28
C ARG A 240 9.29 7.93 -18.65
N ALA A 241 10.59 8.01 -18.95
CA ALA A 241 11.16 7.52 -20.19
C ALA A 241 10.98 6.01 -20.38
N ALA A 242 10.95 5.23 -19.29
CA ALA A 242 10.69 3.80 -19.35
C ALA A 242 9.32 3.51 -19.99
N PHE A 243 8.28 4.27 -19.62
CA PHE A 243 6.96 4.16 -20.24
C PHE A 243 6.89 4.81 -21.62
N ASP A 244 7.54 5.96 -21.81
CA ASP A 244 7.51 6.67 -23.11
C ASP A 244 8.18 5.86 -24.23
N VAL A 245 9.22 5.08 -23.91
CA VAL A 245 10.01 4.32 -24.91
C VAL A 245 9.67 2.84 -24.90
N HIS A 246 9.53 2.20 -23.73
CA HIS A 246 9.51 0.74 -23.61
C HIS A 246 8.13 0.13 -23.34
N ARG A 247 7.04 0.91 -23.27
CA ARG A 247 5.69 0.35 -23.01
C ARG A 247 5.28 -0.74 -24.01
N TRP A 248 5.79 -0.69 -25.25
CA TRP A 248 5.49 -1.71 -26.26
C TRP A 248 6.20 -3.04 -26.03
N ASN A 249 7.39 -3.01 -25.43
CA ASN A 249 8.10 -4.24 -25.03
C ASN A 249 7.24 -5.10 -24.09
N LEU A 250 6.39 -4.46 -23.29
CA LEU A 250 5.45 -5.16 -22.43
C LEU A 250 4.37 -5.91 -23.23
N LEU A 251 3.75 -5.28 -24.23
CA LEU A 251 2.77 -5.96 -25.10
C LEU A 251 3.41 -7.10 -25.86
N ASP A 252 4.59 -6.86 -26.45
CA ASP A 252 5.32 -7.87 -27.22
C ASP A 252 5.67 -9.08 -26.34
N ALA A 253 6.16 -8.85 -25.12
CA ALA A 253 6.50 -9.91 -24.17
C ALA A 253 5.28 -10.71 -23.70
N MET A 254 4.08 -10.10 -23.71
CA MET A 254 2.82 -10.77 -23.43
C MET A 254 2.22 -11.45 -24.67
N GLY A 255 2.80 -11.26 -25.86
CA GLY A 255 2.27 -11.78 -27.11
C GLY A 255 1.00 -11.08 -27.59
N LEU A 256 0.78 -9.83 -27.17
CA LEU A 256 -0.40 -9.05 -27.54
C LEU A 256 -0.12 -8.17 -28.75
N THR A 257 -1.14 -7.94 -29.57
CA THR A 257 -1.10 -7.03 -30.70
C THR A 257 -0.99 -5.59 -30.22
N ARG A 258 -0.22 -4.78 -30.95
CA ARG A 258 -0.05 -3.37 -30.64
C ARG A 258 -1.26 -2.57 -31.14
N PRO A 259 -1.71 -1.56 -30.39
CA PRO A 259 -2.83 -0.72 -30.79
C PRO A 259 -2.43 0.20 -31.95
N THR A 260 -3.35 0.43 -32.89
CA THR A 260 -3.10 1.24 -34.10
C THR A 260 -3.40 2.73 -33.93
N GLY A 261 -3.96 3.12 -32.79
CA GLY A 261 -4.30 4.51 -32.50
C GLY A 261 -4.34 4.81 -31.00
N TYR A 262 -4.32 6.10 -30.66
CA TYR A 262 -4.24 6.55 -29.28
C TYR A 262 -5.47 6.18 -28.43
N GLY A 263 -6.67 6.17 -29.01
CA GLY A 263 -7.87 5.70 -28.30
C GLY A 263 -7.77 4.22 -27.94
N ALA A 264 -7.51 3.38 -28.95
CA ALA A 264 -7.31 1.94 -28.78
C ALA A 264 -6.18 1.60 -27.80
N GLU A 265 -5.09 2.37 -27.80
CA GLU A 265 -4.00 2.22 -26.82
C GLU A 265 -4.52 2.37 -25.39
N ARG A 266 -5.29 3.44 -25.13
CA ARG A 266 -5.81 3.70 -23.79
C ARG A 266 -6.80 2.64 -23.34
N ASP A 267 -7.62 2.13 -24.25
CA ASP A 267 -8.62 1.11 -23.94
C ASP A 267 -7.96 -0.23 -23.66
N GLN A 268 -6.95 -0.63 -24.46
CA GLN A 268 -6.14 -1.81 -24.19
C GLN A 268 -5.41 -1.73 -22.85
N TRP A 269 -4.78 -0.59 -22.54
CA TRP A 269 -4.11 -0.44 -21.24
C TRP A 269 -5.09 -0.48 -20.06
N ARG A 270 -6.30 0.08 -20.21
CA ARG A 270 -7.34 -0.02 -19.18
C ARG A 270 -7.83 -1.45 -19.00
N ALA A 271 -8.04 -2.19 -20.08
CA ALA A 271 -8.44 -3.60 -20.04
C ALA A 271 -7.38 -4.44 -19.34
N LEU A 272 -6.10 -4.24 -19.67
CA LEU A 272 -4.97 -4.91 -19.01
C LEU A 272 -4.86 -4.53 -17.54
N ASN A 273 -5.04 -3.26 -17.18
CA ASN A 273 -5.02 -2.84 -15.79
C ASN A 273 -6.15 -3.51 -14.98
N ARG A 274 -7.36 -3.60 -15.53
CA ARG A 274 -8.46 -4.34 -14.89
C ARG A 274 -8.11 -5.82 -14.75
N LEU A 275 -7.55 -6.44 -15.78
CA LEU A 275 -7.12 -7.84 -15.71
C LEU A 275 -6.12 -8.05 -14.57
N TRP A 276 -5.13 -7.16 -14.42
CA TRP A 276 -4.11 -7.30 -13.38
C TRP A 276 -4.62 -7.03 -11.96
N VAL A 277 -5.54 -6.07 -11.80
CA VAL A 277 -6.04 -5.65 -10.49
C VAL A 277 -7.23 -6.50 -10.02
N LEU A 278 -8.14 -6.83 -10.93
CA LEU A 278 -9.40 -7.51 -10.64
C LEU A 278 -9.39 -8.99 -11.03
N GLY A 279 -8.43 -9.44 -11.84
CA GLY A 279 -8.38 -10.81 -12.36
C GLY A 279 -9.41 -11.10 -13.45
N ALA A 280 -10.11 -10.08 -13.96
CA ALA A 280 -11.17 -10.23 -14.95
C ALA A 280 -11.25 -9.00 -15.87
N VAL A 281 -11.83 -9.20 -17.05
CA VAL A 281 -12.16 -8.18 -18.04
C VAL A 281 -13.63 -8.30 -18.39
N ASP A 282 -14.31 -7.17 -18.60
CA ASP A 282 -15.70 -7.16 -19.04
C ASP A 282 -15.81 -7.92 -20.36
N THR A 283 -16.87 -8.71 -20.53
CA THR A 283 -17.02 -9.58 -21.71
C THR A 283 -16.94 -8.78 -23.01
N ASP A 284 -17.46 -7.56 -22.99
CA ASP A 284 -17.49 -6.62 -24.11
C ASP A 284 -16.13 -5.93 -24.38
N ALA A 285 -15.22 -5.94 -23.39
CA ALA A 285 -13.89 -5.34 -23.46
C ALA A 285 -12.76 -6.38 -23.67
N THR A 286 -13.11 -7.66 -23.89
CA THR A 286 -12.14 -8.73 -24.13
C THR A 286 -11.32 -8.51 -25.42
N GLN A 287 -11.97 -7.96 -26.44
CA GLN A 287 -11.35 -7.54 -27.70
C GLN A 287 -10.26 -6.47 -27.51
N ASP A 288 -10.41 -5.60 -26.50
CA ASP A 288 -9.45 -4.54 -26.22
C ASP A 288 -8.12 -5.08 -25.69
N LEU A 289 -8.05 -6.33 -25.21
CA LEU A 289 -6.80 -6.93 -24.77
C LEU A 289 -5.78 -7.10 -25.91
N GLY A 290 -6.25 -7.20 -27.15
CA GLY A 290 -5.40 -7.39 -28.31
C GLY A 290 -4.75 -8.78 -28.35
N TYR A 291 -5.47 -9.84 -28.01
CA TYR A 291 -5.00 -11.18 -28.36
C TYR A 291 -4.91 -11.31 -29.89
N PRO A 292 -3.87 -11.96 -30.43
CA PRO A 292 -3.83 -12.23 -31.86
C PRO A 292 -5.02 -13.10 -32.25
N ASP A 293 -5.62 -12.82 -33.41
CA ASP A 293 -6.67 -13.65 -33.97
C ASP A 293 -6.16 -15.09 -34.07
N SER A 294 -6.84 -16.01 -33.40
CA SER A 294 -6.52 -17.42 -33.56
C SER A 294 -6.73 -17.77 -35.04
N PRO A 295 -5.70 -18.22 -35.79
CA PRO A 295 -5.99 -18.90 -37.04
C PRO A 295 -6.95 -20.04 -36.68
N GLY A 296 -8.05 -20.19 -37.41
CA GLY A 296 -9.18 -21.08 -37.09
C GLY A 296 -8.87 -22.58 -37.03
N GLY A 297 -7.67 -22.99 -36.62
CA GLY A 297 -7.35 -24.33 -36.18
C GLY A 297 -7.90 -24.54 -34.77
N GLN A 298 -8.63 -25.65 -34.60
CA GLN A 298 -9.02 -26.14 -33.28
C GLN A 298 -7.81 -26.11 -32.34
N PRO A 299 -7.96 -25.66 -31.07
CA PRO A 299 -6.88 -25.75 -30.11
C PRO A 299 -6.47 -27.22 -30.00
N GLU A 300 -5.21 -27.50 -30.33
CA GLU A 300 -4.59 -28.79 -30.05
C GLU A 300 -4.81 -29.09 -28.55
N PRO A 301 -5.34 -30.25 -28.17
CA PRO A 301 -5.60 -30.54 -26.77
C PRO A 301 -4.28 -30.46 -26.02
N ALA A 302 -4.19 -29.54 -25.06
CA ALA A 302 -3.03 -29.43 -24.20
C ALA A 302 -2.72 -30.82 -23.60
N PRO A 303 -1.46 -31.31 -23.65
CA PRO A 303 -1.12 -32.58 -23.04
C PRO A 303 -1.54 -32.55 -21.57
N ARG A 304 -2.27 -33.60 -21.14
CA ARG A 304 -2.73 -33.74 -19.76
C ARG A 304 -1.54 -33.51 -18.83
N ALA A 305 -1.62 -32.46 -18.02
CA ALA A 305 -0.68 -32.23 -16.96
C ALA A 305 -0.61 -33.50 -16.08
N PRO A 306 0.58 -34.02 -15.77
CA PRO A 306 0.70 -35.11 -14.81
C PRO A 306 0.08 -34.68 -13.48
N ALA A 307 -0.57 -35.63 -12.80
CA ALA A 307 -1.22 -35.40 -11.53
C ALA A 307 -0.27 -34.66 -10.57
N ARG A 308 -0.73 -33.54 -10.01
CA ARG A 308 0.01 -32.82 -8.96
C ARG A 308 0.25 -33.79 -7.81
N PRO A 309 1.50 -34.00 -7.36
CA PRO A 309 1.72 -34.70 -6.11
C PRO A 309 1.04 -33.92 -4.97
N VAL A 310 0.35 -34.66 -4.11
CA VAL A 310 -0.24 -34.14 -2.87
C VAL A 310 0.89 -33.49 -2.07
N PRO A 311 0.77 -32.22 -1.63
CA PRO A 311 1.78 -31.63 -0.78
C PRO A 311 1.83 -32.42 0.53
N ALA A 312 3.01 -32.94 0.86
CA ALA A 312 3.29 -33.52 2.16
C ALA A 312 2.99 -32.47 3.25
N SER A 313 2.32 -32.90 4.31
CA SER A 313 2.08 -32.09 5.51
C SER A 313 3.40 -31.53 6.03
N VAL A 314 3.50 -30.20 6.10
CA VAL A 314 4.57 -29.51 6.81
C VAL A 314 4.38 -29.79 8.31
N PRO A 315 5.37 -30.35 9.02
CA PRO A 315 5.29 -30.41 10.47
C PRO A 315 5.43 -29.00 11.05
N ASP A 316 4.41 -28.56 11.77
CA ASP A 316 4.49 -27.43 12.68
C ASP A 316 5.38 -27.81 13.85
N THR A 317 6.56 -27.20 13.96
CA THR A 317 7.19 -26.91 15.26
C THR A 317 8.42 -26.01 15.05
N VAL A 318 8.27 -24.73 15.37
CA VAL A 318 9.42 -23.88 15.69
C VAL A 318 9.44 -23.73 17.21
N ALA A 319 10.43 -24.35 17.85
CA ALA A 319 10.69 -24.17 19.27
C ALA A 319 11.22 -22.75 19.54
N PRO A 320 10.83 -22.08 20.65
CA PRO A 320 11.37 -20.78 20.99
C PRO A 320 12.83 -20.90 21.45
N LEU A 321 13.73 -20.13 20.83
CA LEU A 321 15.11 -19.94 21.29
C LEU A 321 15.11 -19.26 22.67
N ARG A 322 15.71 -19.92 23.68
CA ARG A 322 16.00 -19.31 24.98
C ARG A 322 17.35 -18.59 24.90
N LEU A 323 17.32 -17.26 24.93
CA LEU A 323 18.52 -16.40 24.90
C LEU A 323 19.03 -16.14 26.34
N GLY A 324 20.32 -16.39 26.57
CA GLY A 324 20.95 -16.25 27.89
C GLY A 324 21.07 -14.80 28.38
N ARG A 325 21.18 -14.63 29.70
CA ARG A 325 21.21 -13.36 30.46
C ARG A 325 22.22 -12.28 29.98
N ARG A 326 23.22 -12.62 29.17
CA ARG A 326 24.17 -11.66 28.57
C ARG A 326 23.67 -11.03 27.26
N ALA A 327 22.70 -11.64 26.60
CA ALA A 327 22.00 -11.06 25.44
C ALA A 327 20.96 -10.00 25.85
N ALA A 328 20.55 -9.98 27.12
CA ALA A 328 19.58 -9.02 27.66
C ALA A 328 20.15 -7.58 27.78
N VAL A 329 21.47 -7.42 27.91
CA VAL A 329 22.13 -6.10 28.02
C VAL A 329 22.26 -5.42 26.65
N ALA A 330 22.53 -6.18 25.59
CA ALA A 330 22.47 -5.67 24.22
C ALA A 330 21.03 -5.35 23.78
N LEU A 331 20.05 -6.11 24.29
CA LEU A 331 18.63 -5.81 24.10
C LEU A 331 18.17 -4.56 24.83
N LEU A 332 18.84 -4.12 25.92
CA LEU A 332 18.46 -2.92 26.69
C LEU A 332 18.85 -1.62 25.97
N VAL A 333 19.96 -1.61 25.23
CA VAL A 333 20.36 -0.47 24.39
C VAL A 333 19.51 -0.41 23.11
N LEU A 334 19.17 -1.56 22.53
CA LEU A 334 18.20 -1.66 21.43
C LEU A 334 16.76 -1.35 21.88
N ALA A 335 16.38 -1.70 23.11
CA ALA A 335 15.08 -1.39 23.69
C ALA A 335 14.94 0.08 24.06
N ALA A 336 16.01 0.77 24.44
CA ALA A 336 15.98 2.23 24.64
C ALA A 336 15.74 2.96 23.31
N LEU A 337 16.36 2.50 22.21
CA LEU A 337 16.15 3.06 20.87
C LEU A 337 14.79 2.64 20.25
N ALA A 338 14.36 1.41 20.51
CA ALA A 338 13.05 0.90 20.10
C ALA A 338 11.90 1.44 20.95
N ALA A 339 12.11 1.82 22.21
CA ALA A 339 11.09 2.47 23.06
C ALA A 339 10.79 3.89 22.57
N VAL A 340 11.80 4.61 22.06
CA VAL A 340 11.60 5.92 21.42
C VAL A 340 10.84 5.78 20.09
N LEU A 341 11.01 4.67 19.35
CA LEU A 341 10.25 4.38 18.12
C LEU A 341 8.88 3.70 18.37
N ALA A 342 8.70 3.00 19.49
CA ALA A 342 7.47 2.31 19.86
C ALA A 342 6.50 3.23 20.61
N ALA A 343 6.99 4.30 21.25
CA ALA A 343 6.17 5.35 21.85
C ALA A 343 5.40 6.21 20.82
N THR A 344 5.60 5.97 19.52
CA THR A 344 4.81 6.60 18.43
C THR A 344 3.87 5.62 17.73
N ARG A 345 3.55 4.46 18.32
CA ARG A 345 2.36 3.71 17.90
C ARG A 345 1.16 4.36 18.59
N PRO A 346 0.33 5.17 17.89
CA PRO A 346 -0.97 5.48 18.43
C PRO A 346 -1.71 4.15 18.62
N ASP A 347 -2.34 3.98 19.78
CA ASP A 347 -3.38 2.97 19.92
C ASP A 347 -4.32 3.07 18.71
N PRO A 348 -4.75 1.93 18.12
CA PRO A 348 -5.76 1.99 17.07
C PRO A 348 -6.93 2.81 17.63
N PRO A 349 -7.42 3.83 16.89
CA PRO A 349 -8.52 4.64 17.38
C PRO A 349 -9.66 3.72 17.78
N PRO A 350 -10.43 4.02 18.85
CA PRO A 350 -11.56 3.19 19.24
C PRO A 350 -12.50 3.04 18.04
N VAL A 351 -12.58 1.84 17.47
CA VAL A 351 -13.43 1.54 16.30
C VAL A 351 -14.74 0.96 16.79
N CYS A 352 -15.86 1.35 16.17
CA CYS A 352 -17.15 0.70 16.38
C CYS A 352 -17.06 -0.83 16.13
N ARG A 353 -17.53 -1.64 17.08
CA ARG A 353 -17.52 -3.11 17.03
C ARG A 353 -18.90 -3.69 17.29
N THR A 354 -19.15 -4.91 16.80
CA THR A 354 -20.36 -5.66 17.11
C THR A 354 -20.35 -6.21 18.54
N ARG A 355 -21.51 -6.18 19.20
CA ARG A 355 -21.71 -6.75 20.54
C ARG A 355 -21.96 -8.26 20.49
N THR A 356 -22.60 -8.73 19.44
CA THR A 356 -23.04 -10.12 19.27
C THR A 356 -22.71 -10.62 17.86
N THR A 357 -22.85 -11.92 17.65
CA THR A 357 -22.78 -12.52 16.32
C THR A 357 -24.06 -12.16 15.53
N LEU A 358 -23.89 -11.59 14.35
CA LEU A 358 -24.96 -11.16 13.46
C LEU A 358 -25.07 -12.11 12.26
N SER A 359 -26.30 -12.49 11.91
CA SER A 359 -26.60 -13.29 10.72
C SER A 359 -26.46 -12.45 9.44
N ALA A 360 -26.35 -13.10 8.29
CA ALA A 360 -26.39 -12.39 7.01
C ALA A 360 -27.72 -11.63 6.85
N TYR A 361 -27.65 -10.43 6.27
CA TYR A 361 -28.75 -9.50 6.04
C TYR A 361 -29.43 -8.94 7.29
N HIS A 362 -28.80 -9.07 8.46
CA HIS A 362 -29.25 -8.42 9.69
C HIS A 362 -29.07 -6.89 9.61
N GLN A 363 -30.12 -6.14 9.91
CA GLN A 363 -30.10 -4.68 9.97
C GLN A 363 -29.46 -4.22 11.28
N LEU A 364 -28.42 -3.40 11.19
CA LEU A 364 -27.67 -2.89 12.32
C LEU A 364 -28.51 -1.92 13.14
N THR A 365 -28.65 -2.24 14.43
CA THR A 365 -29.31 -1.39 15.42
C THR A 365 -28.29 -0.81 16.41
N SER A 366 -28.68 0.23 17.15
CA SER A 366 -27.83 0.80 18.21
C SER A 366 -27.52 -0.19 19.33
N THR A 367 -28.34 -1.23 19.51
CA THR A 367 -28.11 -2.29 20.50
C THR A 367 -27.04 -3.30 20.07
N ASP A 368 -26.79 -3.43 18.77
CA ASP A 368 -25.84 -4.39 18.19
C ASP A 368 -24.40 -3.86 18.17
N LEU A 369 -24.20 -2.56 18.41
CA LEU A 369 -22.93 -1.86 18.23
C LEU A 369 -22.38 -1.33 19.55
N ARG A 370 -21.04 -1.27 19.66
CA ARG A 370 -20.32 -0.66 20.79
C ARG A 370 -19.09 0.11 20.29
N GLY A 371 -18.82 1.27 20.88
CA GLY A 371 -17.69 2.12 20.50
C GLY A 371 -18.15 3.49 19.97
N PRO A 372 -17.20 4.40 19.67
CA PRO A 372 -17.53 5.72 19.14
C PRO A 372 -17.86 5.66 17.64
N ASP A 373 -18.60 6.66 17.16
CA ASP A 373 -19.04 6.84 15.77
C ASP A 373 -19.89 5.68 15.19
N CYS A 374 -20.58 4.92 16.04
CA CYS A 374 -21.46 3.82 15.60
C CYS A 374 -22.78 4.31 14.95
N ASP A 375 -23.21 5.55 15.19
CA ASP A 375 -24.51 6.07 14.74
C ASP A 375 -24.63 6.12 13.22
N ALA A 376 -23.52 6.37 12.50
CA ALA A 376 -23.48 6.38 11.04
C ALA A 376 -23.69 5.00 10.39
N LEU A 377 -23.67 3.92 11.18
CA LEU A 377 -23.85 2.55 10.71
C LEU A 377 -25.25 2.00 11.02
N VAL A 378 -26.01 2.67 11.88
CA VAL A 378 -27.37 2.27 12.24
C VAL A 378 -28.29 2.38 11.02
N GLY A 379 -29.13 1.37 10.78
CA GLY A 379 -30.04 1.34 9.63
C GLY A 379 -29.48 0.65 8.38
N ARG A 380 -28.15 0.47 8.29
CA ARG A 380 -27.50 -0.37 7.27
C ARG A 380 -27.58 -1.85 7.65
N TYR A 381 -27.35 -2.77 6.71
CA TYR A 381 -27.38 -4.21 6.97
C TYR A 381 -26.11 -4.93 6.53
N VAL A 382 -25.79 -6.06 7.18
CA VAL A 382 -24.59 -6.85 6.88
C VAL A 382 -24.85 -7.79 5.69
N LEU A 383 -23.96 -7.84 4.69
CA LEU A 383 -24.14 -8.75 3.54
C LEU A 383 -23.70 -10.19 3.81
N ARG A 384 -22.89 -10.39 4.85
CA ARG A 384 -22.34 -11.69 5.26
C ARG A 384 -22.40 -11.83 6.78
N PRO A 385 -22.42 -13.06 7.32
CA PRO A 385 -22.39 -13.29 8.77
C PRO A 385 -21.18 -12.60 9.41
N MET A 386 -21.40 -12.05 10.61
CA MET A 386 -20.40 -11.27 11.33
C MET A 386 -20.28 -11.79 12.76
N ALA A 387 -19.07 -12.16 13.17
CA ALA A 387 -18.81 -12.61 14.54
C ALA A 387 -18.96 -11.45 15.54
N ALA A 388 -19.13 -11.79 16.82
CA ALA A 388 -19.01 -10.84 17.91
C ALA A 388 -17.63 -10.16 17.88
N ASP A 389 -17.57 -8.87 18.25
CA ASP A 389 -16.37 -8.05 18.28
C ASP A 389 -15.72 -7.72 16.92
N ALA A 390 -16.43 -7.92 15.82
CA ALA A 390 -15.97 -7.54 14.47
C ALA A 390 -16.20 -6.04 14.21
N ALA A 391 -15.36 -5.43 13.36
CA ALA A 391 -15.46 -4.03 12.95
C ALA A 391 -16.32 -3.88 11.67
N PRO A 392 -17.56 -3.37 11.73
CA PRO A 392 -18.46 -3.35 10.57
C PRO A 392 -17.98 -2.40 9.46
N ALA A 393 -17.34 -1.29 9.82
CA ALA A 393 -16.83 -0.29 8.88
C ALA A 393 -15.73 -0.83 7.93
N SER A 394 -15.10 -1.95 8.29
CA SER A 394 -14.07 -2.61 7.47
C SER A 394 -14.64 -3.54 6.39
N ARG A 395 -15.97 -3.69 6.30
CA ARG A 395 -16.65 -4.61 5.39
C ARG A 395 -17.72 -3.91 4.55
N PRO A 396 -18.04 -4.42 3.36
CA PRO A 396 -19.13 -3.89 2.55
C PRO A 396 -20.47 -4.13 3.24
N LEU A 397 -21.19 -3.04 3.53
CA LEU A 397 -22.54 -3.03 4.09
C LEU A 397 -23.55 -2.63 3.00
N GLY A 398 -24.79 -3.09 3.14
CA GLY A 398 -25.91 -2.61 2.32
C GLY A 398 -26.20 -1.11 2.52
N PRO A 399 -26.97 -0.46 1.64
CA PRO A 399 -27.45 0.90 1.84
C PRO A 399 -28.34 1.02 3.10
N GLU A 400 -28.58 2.25 3.53
CA GLU A 400 -29.46 2.53 4.67
C GLU A 400 -30.91 2.19 4.32
N LEU A 401 -31.56 1.44 5.20
CA LEU A 401 -32.99 1.11 5.11
C LEU A 401 -33.75 1.79 6.25
N PRO A 402 -35.06 2.07 6.09
CA PRO A 402 -35.90 2.55 7.17
C PRO A 402 -35.81 1.65 8.42
N LYS A 403 -36.02 2.24 9.60
CA LYS A 403 -35.95 1.50 10.87
C LYS A 403 -36.92 0.31 10.84
N ALA A 404 -36.41 -0.88 11.18
CA ALA A 404 -37.15 -2.14 11.18
C ALA A 404 -37.71 -2.57 9.81
N ALA A 405 -37.16 -2.09 8.69
CA ALA A 405 -37.61 -2.47 7.35
C ALA A 405 -37.52 -3.98 7.07
N LEU A 406 -36.60 -4.68 7.74
CA LEU A 406 -36.41 -6.13 7.60
C LEU A 406 -37.05 -6.95 8.73
N SER A 407 -37.70 -6.30 9.70
CA SER A 407 -38.38 -6.99 10.79
C SER A 407 -39.62 -7.72 10.25
N GLY A 408 -39.71 -9.03 10.50
CA GLY A 408 -40.84 -9.86 10.07
C GLY A 408 -40.86 -10.20 8.56
N ARG A 409 -39.78 -9.94 7.82
CA ARG A 409 -39.63 -10.31 6.42
C ARG A 409 -38.73 -11.53 6.27
N GLU A 410 -39.09 -12.46 5.38
CA GLU A 410 -38.23 -13.57 5.00
C GLU A 410 -37.28 -13.16 3.87
N VAL A 411 -36.04 -13.64 3.95
CA VAL A 411 -35.01 -13.41 2.94
C VAL A 411 -34.86 -14.66 2.08
N ALA A 412 -35.00 -14.52 0.77
CA ALA A 412 -34.79 -15.62 -0.17
C ALA A 412 -33.82 -15.23 -1.28
N VAL A 413 -33.13 -16.25 -1.81
CA VAL A 413 -32.22 -16.12 -2.94
C VAL A 413 -32.91 -16.68 -4.17
N LEU A 414 -33.10 -15.85 -5.19
CA LEU A 414 -33.56 -16.28 -6.51
C LEU A 414 -32.36 -16.39 -7.45
N THR A 415 -32.30 -17.44 -8.26
CA THR A 415 -31.20 -17.72 -9.19
C THR A 415 -31.65 -17.53 -10.64
N ALA A 416 -30.73 -17.28 -11.57
CA ALA A 416 -31.04 -16.88 -12.94
C ALA A 416 -31.82 -17.91 -13.76
N ALA A 417 -31.81 -19.19 -13.38
CA ALA A 417 -32.65 -20.19 -14.04
C ALA A 417 -34.13 -19.82 -13.94
N SER A 418 -34.53 -19.19 -12.83
CA SER A 418 -35.92 -18.99 -12.45
C SER A 418 -36.46 -17.56 -12.58
N VAL A 419 -35.65 -16.63 -13.09
CA VAL A 419 -36.02 -15.21 -13.21
C VAL A 419 -35.66 -14.65 -14.59
N ARG A 420 -36.68 -14.30 -15.38
CA ARG A 420 -36.50 -13.50 -16.61
C ARG A 420 -36.61 -12.03 -16.26
N GLN A 421 -35.47 -11.38 -16.10
CA GLN A 421 -35.37 -9.96 -15.71
C GLN A 421 -35.67 -9.07 -16.93
N PHE A 422 -36.73 -8.26 -16.84
CA PHE A 422 -37.11 -7.25 -17.83
C PHE A 422 -37.01 -5.85 -17.21
N ALA A 423 -35.81 -5.43 -16.78
CA ALA A 423 -35.54 -4.03 -16.46
C ALA A 423 -34.04 -3.81 -16.23
N SER A 424 -33.58 -2.61 -16.60
CA SER A 424 -32.26 -2.05 -16.32
C SER A 424 -31.87 -2.19 -14.83
N ALA A 425 -30.60 -2.55 -14.59
CA ALA A 425 -29.87 -2.58 -13.31
C ALA A 425 -30.72 -2.36 -12.03
N VAL A 426 -31.04 -3.46 -11.34
CA VAL A 426 -31.69 -3.39 -10.02
C VAL A 426 -30.65 -3.05 -8.94
N ASP A 427 -30.80 -1.88 -8.31
CA ASP A 427 -29.90 -1.44 -7.25
C ASP A 427 -30.23 -2.04 -5.87
N ARG A 428 -29.21 -2.21 -5.02
CA ARG A 428 -29.41 -2.62 -3.62
C ARG A 428 -30.25 -1.58 -2.90
N GLY A 429 -31.16 -2.02 -2.04
CA GLY A 429 -32.08 -1.15 -1.29
C GLY A 429 -33.31 -0.69 -2.08
N ALA A 430 -33.38 -0.96 -3.40
CA ALA A 430 -34.57 -0.66 -4.18
C ALA A 430 -35.77 -1.52 -3.74
N THR A 431 -36.96 -0.93 -3.81
CA THR A 431 -38.23 -1.67 -3.64
C THR A 431 -38.73 -2.08 -5.02
N VAL A 432 -39.03 -3.37 -5.20
CA VAL A 432 -39.46 -3.98 -6.46
C VAL A 432 -40.78 -4.71 -6.27
N SER A 433 -41.47 -4.94 -7.39
CA SER A 433 -42.66 -5.77 -7.46
C SER A 433 -42.35 -7.02 -8.28
N ALA A 434 -42.81 -8.19 -7.84
CA ALA A 434 -42.69 -9.43 -8.59
C ALA A 434 -44.03 -9.75 -9.28
N LEU A 435 -44.03 -9.93 -10.59
CA LEU A 435 -45.13 -10.46 -11.36
C LEU A 435 -44.95 -11.98 -11.51
N VAL A 436 -45.86 -12.75 -10.94
CA VAL A 436 -45.90 -14.21 -11.06
C VAL A 436 -46.95 -14.58 -12.12
N VAL A 437 -46.52 -15.24 -13.20
CA VAL A 437 -47.39 -15.60 -14.33
C VAL A 437 -47.57 -17.13 -14.35
N PRO A 438 -48.67 -17.69 -13.84
CA PRO A 438 -48.88 -19.13 -13.83
C PRO A 438 -49.16 -19.68 -15.25
N PRO A 439 -48.92 -20.99 -15.53
CA PRO A 439 -49.11 -21.57 -16.85
C PRO A 439 -50.59 -21.65 -17.24
N ARG A 440 -51.48 -21.64 -16.24
CA ARG A 440 -52.93 -21.53 -16.36
C ARG A 440 -53.43 -20.67 -15.20
N GLY A 441 -53.87 -19.45 -15.48
CA GLY A 441 -54.42 -18.52 -14.48
C GLY A 441 -54.13 -17.06 -14.80
N THR A 442 -54.64 -16.16 -13.96
CA THR A 442 -54.34 -14.72 -14.06
C THR A 442 -53.00 -14.38 -13.40
N PRO A 443 -52.18 -13.50 -14.00
CA PRO A 443 -50.96 -13.00 -13.39
C PRO A 443 -51.23 -12.35 -12.02
N ARG A 444 -50.35 -12.57 -11.05
CA ARG A 444 -50.40 -11.95 -9.73
C ARG A 444 -49.20 -11.04 -9.52
N SER A 445 -49.45 -9.78 -9.20
CA SER A 445 -48.41 -8.81 -8.83
C SER A 445 -48.23 -8.79 -7.31
N ILE A 446 -47.00 -8.94 -6.86
CA ILE A 446 -46.60 -8.93 -5.45
C ILE A 446 -45.69 -7.72 -5.25
N SER A 447 -46.21 -6.69 -4.59
CA SER A 447 -45.48 -5.44 -4.32
C SER A 447 -44.78 -5.46 -2.97
N GLY A 448 -43.80 -4.57 -2.79
CA GLY A 448 -43.17 -4.31 -1.50
C GLY A 448 -41.99 -5.23 -1.18
N LEU A 449 -41.34 -5.83 -2.18
CA LEU A 449 -40.12 -6.61 -2.01
C LEU A 449 -38.92 -5.67 -1.97
N ILE A 450 -37.95 -5.91 -1.08
CA ILE A 450 -36.71 -5.11 -0.99
C ILE A 450 -35.56 -5.93 -1.53
N VAL A 451 -34.73 -5.32 -2.38
CA VAL A 451 -33.53 -5.94 -2.93
C VAL A 451 -32.39 -5.78 -1.94
N LEU A 452 -31.91 -6.90 -1.38
CA LEU A 452 -30.83 -6.92 -0.40
C LEU A 452 -29.45 -7.12 -1.04
N ASP A 453 -29.38 -7.91 -2.10
CA ASP A 453 -28.11 -8.17 -2.79
C ASP A 453 -28.36 -8.64 -4.22
N VAL A 454 -27.36 -8.43 -5.08
CA VAL A 454 -27.32 -8.92 -6.45
C VAL A 454 -26.07 -9.77 -6.58
N ARG A 455 -26.26 -11.06 -6.84
CA ARG A 455 -25.22 -12.09 -6.92
C ARG A 455 -24.97 -12.51 -8.37
N ASP A 456 -23.79 -13.08 -8.60
CA ASP A 456 -23.40 -13.69 -9.87
C ASP A 456 -23.54 -12.76 -11.09
N ASN A 457 -23.03 -11.52 -11.01
CA ASN A 457 -23.08 -10.52 -12.09
C ASN A 457 -24.50 -10.22 -12.60
N GLY A 458 -25.49 -10.11 -11.70
CA GLY A 458 -26.89 -9.85 -12.07
C GLY A 458 -27.73 -11.11 -12.28
N ARG A 459 -27.13 -12.30 -12.12
CA ARG A 459 -27.81 -13.59 -12.30
C ARG A 459 -28.45 -14.16 -11.04
N GLY A 460 -28.37 -13.48 -9.91
CA GLY A 460 -29.10 -13.85 -8.70
C GLY A 460 -29.53 -12.63 -7.92
N VAL A 461 -30.73 -12.64 -7.37
CA VAL A 461 -31.24 -11.52 -6.57
C VAL A 461 -31.67 -12.05 -5.21
N VAL A 462 -31.20 -11.38 -4.16
CA VAL A 462 -31.62 -11.66 -2.78
C VAL A 462 -32.70 -10.66 -2.43
N LEU A 463 -33.90 -11.17 -2.12
CA LEU A 463 -35.08 -10.35 -1.84
C LEU A 463 -35.54 -10.56 -0.40
N ALA A 464 -36.03 -9.49 0.22
CA ALA A 464 -36.75 -9.53 1.48
C ALA A 464 -38.22 -9.12 1.28
N GLY A 465 -39.15 -9.97 1.71
CA GLY A 465 -40.59 -9.75 1.57
C GLY A 465 -41.42 -10.40 2.66
N PRO A 466 -42.74 -10.15 2.70
CA PRO A 466 -43.65 -10.84 3.61
C PRO A 466 -43.57 -12.38 3.45
N PRO A 467 -43.72 -13.17 4.53
CA PRO A 467 -43.58 -14.64 4.46
C PRO A 467 -44.49 -15.31 3.41
N ASP A 468 -45.76 -14.87 3.31
CA ASP A 468 -46.73 -15.42 2.36
C ASP A 468 -46.37 -15.08 0.90
N ALA A 469 -45.84 -13.88 0.68
CA ALA A 469 -45.31 -13.45 -0.61
C ALA A 469 -44.09 -14.27 -1.01
N MET A 470 -43.17 -14.51 -0.07
CA MET A 470 -41.93 -15.24 -0.33
C MET A 470 -42.18 -16.71 -0.64
N ARG A 471 -43.10 -17.38 0.08
CA ARG A 471 -43.54 -18.75 -0.25
C ARG A 471 -44.12 -18.85 -1.65
N THR A 472 -44.92 -17.88 -2.06
CA THR A 472 -45.53 -17.83 -3.40
C THR A 472 -44.45 -17.70 -4.48
N ILE A 473 -43.49 -16.81 -4.27
CA ILE A 473 -42.37 -16.57 -5.20
C ILE A 473 -41.45 -17.79 -5.30
N LEU A 474 -41.09 -18.40 -4.17
CA LEU A 474 -40.23 -19.59 -4.16
C LEU A 474 -40.91 -20.78 -4.86
N THR A 475 -42.21 -20.96 -4.65
CA THR A 475 -42.98 -22.01 -5.33
C THR A 475 -43.04 -21.77 -6.85
N ALA A 476 -43.22 -20.52 -7.28
CA ALA A 476 -43.24 -20.15 -8.70
C ALA A 476 -41.84 -20.19 -9.36
N SER A 477 -40.78 -19.93 -8.59
CA SER A 477 -39.39 -19.94 -9.08
C SER A 477 -38.93 -21.35 -9.48
N THR A 478 -39.49 -22.41 -8.91
CA THR A 478 -39.18 -23.79 -9.35
C THR A 478 -39.78 -24.14 -10.71
N ARG A 479 -40.59 -23.25 -11.30
CA ARG A 479 -41.28 -23.42 -12.59
C ARG A 479 -40.92 -22.34 -13.63
N ASP A 480 -39.88 -21.55 -13.38
CA ASP A 480 -39.34 -20.49 -14.27
C ASP A 480 -40.31 -19.34 -14.66
N GLU A 481 -41.22 -18.94 -13.76
CA GLU A 481 -42.35 -18.03 -14.06
C GLU A 481 -42.37 -16.70 -13.25
N VAL A 482 -41.22 -16.26 -12.72
CA VAL A 482 -41.14 -15.03 -11.90
C VAL A 482 -40.47 -13.90 -12.68
N HIS A 483 -41.19 -12.80 -12.85
CA HIS A 483 -40.69 -11.56 -13.46
C HIS A 483 -40.55 -10.47 -12.40
N LEU A 484 -39.39 -9.82 -12.33
CA LEU A 484 -39.18 -8.67 -11.43
C LEU A 484 -39.40 -7.37 -12.20
N LEU A 485 -40.24 -6.50 -11.65
CA LEU A 485 -40.56 -5.18 -12.17
C LEU A 485 -39.98 -4.13 -11.20
N THR A 486 -39.12 -3.25 -11.70
CA THR A 486 -38.63 -2.07 -10.96
C THR A 486 -39.65 -0.95 -11.10
N GLY A 487 -40.09 -0.37 -9.99
CA GLY A 487 -41.10 0.70 -10.01
C GLY A 487 -40.55 2.01 -10.58
N ALA A 488 -40.76 2.25 -11.87
CA ALA A 488 -41.04 3.55 -12.48
C ALA A 488 -41.73 3.25 -13.82
N ASP A 489 -43.04 3.56 -13.86
CA ASP A 489 -44.05 3.31 -14.91
C ASP A 489 -44.69 1.91 -14.98
#